data_AF-A0AAD4WSH2-F1
#
_entry.id   AF-A0AAD4WSH2-F1
#
_cell.length_a   1.000
_cell.length_b   1.000
_cell.length_c   1.000
_cell.angle_alpha   90.00
_cell.angle_beta   90.00
_cell.angle_gamma   90.00
#
_symmetry.space_group_name_H-M   'P 1'
#
loop_
_entity.id
_entity.type
_entity.pdbx_description
1 polymer ?
#
loop_
_entity_poly.entity_id
_entity_poly.type
_entity_poly.pdbx_seq_one_letter_code
_entity_poly.pdbx_strand_id
1 'polypeptide(L)' 'MSKGKMNVDLGPALKPFDGKDDFTDWQRMMKNVLIQQDLDDALNGEKPASMIDAAWTKVLKKAKNSIEIHLTRLV' A
#
# COMPACT_ATOMS: atom_id res chain seq x y z
N MET A 1 -7.16 -14.14 -31.19
CA MET A 1 -6.67 -12.90 -30.57
C MET A 1 -6.56 -13.12 -29.06
N SER A 2 -5.40 -13.55 -28.56
CA SER A 2 -5.18 -13.68 -27.11
C SER A 2 -4.95 -12.28 -26.53
N LYS A 3 -5.86 -11.84 -25.65
CA LYS A 3 -5.61 -10.68 -24.79
C LYS A 3 -4.48 -11.08 -23.84
N GLY A 4 -3.28 -10.60 -24.13
CA GLY A 4 -2.14 -10.71 -23.24
C GLY A 4 -2.55 -10.16 -21.88
N LYS A 5 -2.46 -10.99 -20.85
CA LYS A 5 -2.57 -10.55 -19.48
C LYS A 5 -1.45 -9.54 -19.28
N MET A 6 -1.78 -8.26 -19.17
CA MET A 6 -0.87 -7.28 -18.61
C MET A 6 -0.58 -7.78 -17.20
N ASN A 7 0.55 -8.47 -17.04
CA ASN A 7 1.19 -8.56 -15.75
C ASN A 7 1.49 -7.12 -15.39
N VAL A 8 0.63 -6.55 -14.55
CA VAL A 8 0.96 -5.32 -13.83
C VAL A 8 2.23 -5.70 -13.09
N ASP A 9 3.35 -5.21 -13.61
CA ASP A 9 4.64 -5.31 -12.97
C ASP A 9 4.51 -4.47 -11.70
N LEU A 10 3.96 -5.11 -10.66
CA LEU A 10 3.95 -4.60 -9.30
C LEU A 10 5.42 -4.28 -9.05
N GLY A 11 5.73 -3.01 -8.82
CA GLY A 11 7.10 -2.54 -8.64
C GLY A 11 7.88 -3.41 -7.65
N PRO A 12 9.22 -3.30 -7.63
CA PRO A 12 10.12 -4.25 -6.97
C PRO A 12 9.53 -4.73 -5.64
N ALA A 13 9.28 -6.04 -5.56
CA ALA A 13 8.57 -6.65 -4.45
C ALA A 13 9.14 -6.15 -3.12
N LEU A 14 8.35 -5.37 -2.39
CA LEU A 14 8.75 -4.83 -1.10
C LEU A 14 8.96 -6.01 -0.15
N LYS A 15 10.20 -6.22 0.29
CA LYS A 15 10.51 -7.22 1.32
C LYS A 15 9.70 -6.89 2.58
N PRO A 16 9.05 -7.89 3.22
CA PRO A 16 8.39 -7.66 4.49
C PRO A 16 9.36 -7.09 5.53
N PHE A 17 8.91 -6.13 6.32
CA PHE A 17 9.73 -5.59 7.39
C PHE A 17 9.90 -6.66 8.48
N ASP A 18 11.16 -7.01 8.77
CA ASP A 18 11.55 -8.04 9.75
C ASP A 18 12.20 -7.43 11.01
N GLY A 19 12.25 -6.10 11.10
CA GLY A 19 12.90 -5.35 12.19
C GLY A 19 14.42 -5.24 12.09
N LYS A 20 15.05 -5.81 11.04
CA LYS A 20 16.50 -5.78 10.84
C LYS A 20 16.95 -4.74 9.81
N ASP A 21 16.08 -4.41 8.86
CA ASP A 21 16.33 -3.38 7.84
C ASP A 21 16.05 -1.97 8.40
N ASP A 22 16.54 -0.93 7.70
CA ASP A 22 16.21 0.45 8.07
C ASP A 22 14.70 0.70 7.89
N PHE A 23 14.03 0.97 9.01
CA PHE A 23 12.59 1.23 9.01
C PHE A 23 12.22 2.44 8.16
N THR A 24 13.07 3.45 8.08
CA THR A 24 12.85 4.67 7.28
C THR A 24 12.81 4.34 5.79
N ASP A 25 13.75 3.50 5.33
CA ASP A 25 13.79 3.07 3.95
C ASP A 25 12.61 2.16 3.62
N TRP A 26 12.26 1.24 4.53
CA TRP A 26 11.06 0.42 4.38
C TRP A 26 9.79 1.27 4.30
N GLN A 27 9.63 2.27 5.18
CA GLN A 27 8.50 3.20 5.15
C GLN A 27 8.43 3.98 3.83
N ARG A 28 9.58 4.44 3.30
CA ARG A 28 9.64 5.13 2.00
C ARG A 28 9.16 4.21 0.88
N MET A 29 9.60 2.95 0.86
CA MET A 29 9.14 1.98 -0.14
C MET A 29 7.65 1.65 0.03
N MET A 30 7.15 1.49 1.26
CA MET A 30 5.74 1.23 1.53
C MET A 30 4.84 2.39 1.08
N LYS A 31 5.29 3.65 1.22
CA LYS A 31 4.59 4.80 0.63
C LYS A 31 4.46 4.68 -0.89
N ASN A 32 5.51 4.28 -1.58
CA ASN A 32 5.47 4.06 -3.03
C ASN A 32 4.48 2.95 -3.41
N VAL A 33 4.43 1.86 -2.62
CA VAL A 33 3.45 0.78 -2.82
C VAL A 33 2.02 1.29 -2.67
N LEU A 34 1.73 2.13 -1.65
CA LEU A 34 0.40 2.72 -1.48
C LEU A 34 0.04 3.67 -2.63
N ILE A 35 0.98 4.47 -3.14
CA ILE A 35 0.78 5.31 -4.32
C ILE A 35 0.43 4.46 -5.55
N GLN A 36 1.16 3.35 -5.78
CA GLN A 36 0.88 2.43 -6.89
C GLN A 36 -0.47 1.72 -6.78
N GLN A 37 -1.06 1.68 -5.59
CA GLN A 37 -2.37 1.07 -5.33
C GLN A 37 -3.53 2.08 -5.33
N ASP A 38 -3.27 3.34 -5.70
CA ASP A 38 -4.22 4.46 -5.60
C ASP A 38 -4.73 4.67 -4.16
N LEU A 39 -3.82 4.54 -3.18
CA LEU A 39 -4.08 4.70 -1.75
C LEU A 39 -3.26 5.85 -1.14
N ASP A 40 -2.72 6.75 -1.96
CA ASP A 40 -1.92 7.89 -1.53
C ASP A 40 -2.72 8.89 -0.68
N ASP A 41 -4.04 9.00 -0.89
CA ASP A 41 -4.92 9.76 -0.01
C ASP A 41 -4.80 9.33 1.47
N ALA A 42 -4.55 8.04 1.73
CA ALA A 42 -4.39 7.52 3.09
C ALA A 42 -3.10 8.03 3.78
N LEU A 43 -2.10 8.49 3.01
CA LEU A 43 -0.83 8.98 3.53
C LEU A 43 -0.96 10.33 4.23
N ASN A 44 -1.95 11.13 3.83
CA ASN A 44 -2.19 12.46 4.40
C ASN A 44 -2.90 12.41 5.76
N GLY A 45 -3.51 11.27 6.11
CA GLY A 45 -4.26 11.10 7.36
C GLY A 45 -5.61 11.83 7.40
N GLU A 46 -5.88 12.71 6.44
CA GLU A 46 -7.11 13.47 6.32
C GLU A 46 -7.98 12.95 5.16
N LYS A 47 -9.29 12.90 5.39
CA LYS A 47 -10.25 12.51 4.35
C LYS A 47 -10.38 13.65 3.33
N PRO A 48 -10.22 13.39 2.02
CA PRO A 48 -10.50 14.39 1.00
C PRO A 48 -11.93 14.93 1.07
N ALA A 49 -12.13 16.24 0.92
CA ALA A 49 -13.45 16.88 1.00
C ALA A 49 -14.44 16.35 -0.07
N SER A 50 -13.92 15.92 -1.22
CA SER A 50 -14.69 15.31 -2.32
C SER A 50 -15.08 13.85 -2.05
N MET A 51 -14.51 13.20 -1.02
CA MET A 51 -14.72 11.78 -0.74
C MET A 51 -15.76 11.55 0.36
N ILE A 52 -16.72 10.67 0.08
CA ILE A 52 -17.72 10.23 1.06
C ILE A 52 -17.11 9.28 2.11
N ASP A 53 -17.66 9.27 3.31
CA ASP A 53 -17.10 8.52 4.46
C ASP A 53 -16.98 7.01 4.20
N ALA A 54 -17.95 6.44 3.49
CA ALA A 54 -17.92 5.02 3.13
C ALA A 54 -16.77 4.68 2.17
N ALA A 55 -16.44 5.58 1.24
CA ALA A 55 -15.31 5.42 0.32
C ALA A 55 -14.00 5.60 1.08
N TRP A 56 -13.92 6.61 1.93
CA TRP A 56 -12.75 6.85 2.79
C TRP A 56 -12.43 5.66 3.70
N THR A 57 -13.46 5.10 4.34
CA THR A 57 -13.31 3.89 5.16
C THR A 57 -12.75 2.71 4.36
N LYS A 58 -13.14 2.57 3.08
CA LYS A 58 -12.58 1.53 2.21
C LYS A 58 -11.11 1.79 1.87
N VAL A 59 -10.74 3.03 1.58
CA VAL A 59 -9.34 3.43 1.33
C VAL A 59 -8.48 3.11 2.55
N LEU A 60 -8.90 3.53 3.75
CA LEU A 60 -8.19 3.24 4.99
C LEU A 60 -8.04 1.74 5.26
N LYS A 61 -9.10 0.95 5.07
CA LYS A 61 -9.06 -0.51 5.24
C LYS A 61 -8.09 -1.17 4.25
N LYS A 62 -8.07 -0.73 3.00
CA LYS A 62 -7.15 -1.24 1.98
C LYS A 62 -5.70 -0.87 2.31
N ALA A 63 -5.44 0.38 2.70
CA ALA A 63 -4.09 0.84 3.07
C ALA A 63 -3.56 0.04 4.26
N LYS A 64 -4.39 -0.14 5.31
CA LYS A 64 -4.05 -0.96 6.47
C LYS A 64 -3.71 -2.41 6.09
N ASN A 65 -4.55 -3.07 5.30
CA ASN A 65 -4.31 -4.44 4.87
C ASN A 65 -3.02 -4.54 4.02
N SER A 66 -2.79 -3.58 3.13
CA SER A 66 -1.56 -3.51 2.33
C SER A 66 -0.31 -3.42 3.20
N ILE A 67 -0.32 -2.57 4.23
CA ILE A 67 0.77 -2.48 5.22
C ILE A 67 0.94 -3.82 5.94
N GLU A 68 -0.15 -4.42 6.46
CA GLU A 68 -0.10 -5.68 7.21
C GLU A 68 0.47 -6.85 6.39
N ILE A 69 0.21 -6.92 5.08
CA ILE A 69 0.77 -7.94 4.19
C ILE A 69 2.30 -7.79 4.05
N HIS A 70 2.81 -6.56 4.14
CA HIS A 70 4.24 -6.25 4.06
C HIS A 70 4.93 -6.19 5.42
N LEU A 71 4.26 -6.62 6.49
CA LEU A 71 4.89 -6.88 7.78
C LEU A 71 5.19 -8.37 7.91
N THR A 72 6.33 -8.70 8.49
CA THR A 72 6.60 -10.09 8.88
C THR A 72 5.58 -10.49 9.94
N ARG A 73 4.82 -11.57 9.69
CA ARG A 73 4.00 -12.18 10.73
C ARG A 73 4.93 -12.81 11.75
N LEU A 74 4.95 -12.28 12.96
CA LEU A 74 5.49 -12.99 14.11
C LEU A 74 4.57 -14.21 14.33
N VAL A 75 5.08 -15.41 14.02
CA VAL A 75 4.45 -16.70 14.31
C VAL A 75 4.94 -17.20 15.65
#